data_AF-A0A357N0K9-F1
#
_entry.id   AF-A0A357N0K9-F1
#
_cell.length_a   1.000
_cell.length_b   1.000
_cell.length_c   1.000
_cell.angle_alpha   90.00
_cell.angle_beta   90.00
_cell.angle_gamma   90.00
#
_symmetry.space_group_name_H-M   'P 1'
#
loop_
_entity.id
_entity.type
_entity.pdbx_description
1 polymer ?
#
loop_
_entity_poly.entity_id
_entity_poly.type
_entity_poly.pdbx_seq_one_letter_code
_entity_poly.pdbx_strand_id
1 'polypeptide(L)' 'SHPQSQYFVVGRLSREQVSDYARRKGVDRAQAERWLASNLDYDPE' A
#
# COMPACT_ATOMS: atom_id res chain seq x y z
N SER A 1 16.47 -10.59 -16.35
CA SER A 1 15.13 -10.06 -16.68
C SER A 1 14.16 -11.22 -16.71
N HIS A 2 13.09 -11.20 -15.91
CA HIS A 2 12.17 -12.35 -15.85
C HIS A 2 11.19 -12.32 -17.04
N PRO A 3 11.10 -13.39 -17.86
CA PRO A 3 10.38 -13.36 -19.15
C PRO A 3 8.85 -13.22 -19.02
N GLN A 4 8.30 -13.49 -17.83
CA GLN A 4 6.86 -13.38 -17.56
C GLN A 4 6.47 -12.09 -16.80
N SER A 5 7.41 -11.17 -16.59
CA SER A 5 7.10 -9.90 -15.94
C SER A 5 6.23 -9.02 -16.84
N GLN A 6 5.11 -8.56 -16.29
CA GLN A 6 4.16 -7.68 -16.96
C GLN A 6 3.65 -6.60 -16.01
N TYR A 7 3.17 -5.48 -16.56
CA TYR A 7 2.47 -4.48 -15.77
C TYR A 7 1.09 -5.00 -15.37
N PHE A 8 0.69 -4.70 -14.13
CA PHE A 8 -0.64 -5.01 -13.61
C PHE A 8 -1.05 -3.94 -12.58
N VAL A 9 -2.36 -3.83 -12.35
CA VAL A 9 -2.92 -2.93 -11.36
C VAL A 9 -2.90 -3.61 -9.99
N VAL A 10 -2.41 -2.91 -8.96
CA VAL A 10 -2.31 -3.46 -7.59
C VAL A 10 -3.67 -3.63 -6.91
N GLY A 11 -4.65 -2.78 -7.24
CA GLY A 11 -5.97 -2.80 -6.64
C GLY A 11 -6.07 -1.95 -5.37
N ARG A 12 -7.18 -2.10 -4.64
CA ARG A 12 -7.43 -1.38 -3.39
C ARG A 12 -6.73 -2.07 -2.22
N LEU A 13 -6.27 -1.30 -1.25
CA LEU A 13 -5.45 -1.73 -0.12
C LEU A 13 -6.23 -1.62 1.18
N SER A 14 -6.24 -2.71 1.95
CA SER A 14 -6.86 -2.75 3.27
C SER A 14 -5.98 -2.09 4.34
N ARG A 15 -6.59 -1.72 5.47
CA ARG A 15 -5.88 -1.18 6.63
C ARG A 15 -4.78 -2.12 7.15
N GLU A 16 -4.99 -3.43 7.04
CA GLU A 16 -3.99 -4.44 7.43
C GLU A 16 -2.77 -4.41 6.50
N GLN A 17 -2.99 -4.35 5.18
CA GLN A 17 -1.91 -4.28 4.21
C GLN A 17 -1.07 -3.00 4.37
N VAL A 18 -1.73 -1.88 4.65
CA VAL A 18 -1.06 -0.59 4.87
C VAL A 18 -0.26 -0.61 6.18
N SER A 19 -0.79 -1.23 7.23
CA SER A 19 -0.08 -1.38 8.51
C SER A 19 1.18 -2.25 8.37
N ASP A 20 1.09 -3.35 7.61
CA ASP A 20 2.25 -4.18 7.32
C ASP A 20 3.29 -3.45 6.46
N TYR A 21 2.84 -2.68 5.46
CA TYR A 21 3.72 -1.85 4.64
C TYR A 21 4.46 -0.80 5.50
N ALA A 22 3.74 -0.11 6.39
CA ALA A 22 4.30 0.89 7.30
C ALA A 22 5.41 0.27 8.17
N ARG A 23 5.13 -0.91 8.77
CA ARG A 23 6.10 -1.68 9.57
C ARG A 23 7.35 -2.05 8.76
N ARG A 24 7.19 -2.59 7.56
CA ARG A 24 8.34 -2.96 6.70
C ARG A 24 9.17 -1.76 6.26
N LYS A 25 8.53 -0.60 6.11
CA LYS A 25 9.17 0.65 5.70
C LYS A 25 9.70 1.47 6.87
N GLY A 26 9.40 1.09 8.11
CA GLY A 26 9.83 1.82 9.31
C GLY A 26 9.18 3.20 9.45
N VAL A 27 7.97 3.37 8.93
CA VAL A 27 7.19 4.62 9.03
C VAL A 27 5.92 4.40 9.82
N ASP A 28 5.33 5.48 10.31
CA ASP A 28 4.01 5.42 10.94
C ASP A 28 2.90 5.12 9.91
N ARG A 29 1.79 4.53 10.36
CA ARG A 29 0.65 4.19 9.50
C ARG A 29 0.07 5.42 8.81
N ALA A 30 -0.07 6.56 9.51
CA ALA A 30 -0.61 7.78 8.92
C ALA A 30 0.28 8.33 7.79
N GLN A 31 1.59 8.05 7.84
CA GLN A 31 2.51 8.41 6.76
C GLN A 31 2.35 7.48 5.55
N ALA A 32 2.16 6.18 5.80
CA ALA A 32 1.87 5.20 4.74
C ALA A 32 0.52 5.47 4.07
N GLU A 33 -0.52 5.79 4.84
CA GLU A 33 -1.85 6.18 4.35
C GLU A 33 -1.77 7.39 3.42
N ARG A 34 -0.99 8.41 3.78
CA ARG A 34 -0.75 9.57 2.89
C ARG A 34 -0.09 9.21 1.56
N TRP A 35 0.89 8.29 1.57
CA TRP A 35 1.55 7.86 0.33
C TRP A 35 0.67 6.98 -0.55
N LEU A 36 -0.19 6.17 0.07
CA LEU A 36 -1.02 5.17 -0.59
C LEU A 36 -2.48 5.62 -0.77
N ALA A 37 -2.79 6.90 -0.51
CA ALA A 37 -4.14 7.45 -0.43
C ALA A 37 -5.02 7.10 -1.65
N SER A 38 -4.46 7.12 -2.86
CA SER A 38 -5.19 6.78 -4.09
C SER A 38 -5.67 5.33 -4.15
N ASN A 39 -5.08 4.43 -3.35
CA ASN A 39 -5.34 3.01 -3.38
C ASN A 39 -6.01 2.48 -2.11
N LEU A 40 -6.28 3.28 -1.07
CA LEU A 40 -6.89 2.78 0.19
C LEU A 40 -8.35 2.35 -0.01
N ASP A 41 -8.75 1.15 0.40
CA ASP A 41 -10.16 0.71 0.37
C ASP A 41 -11.05 1.32 1.46
N TYR A 42 -10.46 2.14 2.33
CA TYR A 42 -11.07 2.73 3.51
C TYR A 42 -10.75 4.23 3.61
N ASP A 43 -11.51 4.95 4.43
CA ASP A 43 -11.23 6.34 4.77
C ASP A 43 -10.33 6.39 6.02
N PRO A 44 -9.09 6.90 5.92
CA PRO A 44 -8.20 7.08 7.07
C PRO A 44 -8.68 8.24 7.96
N GLU A 45 -8.52 8.10 9.28
CA GLU A 45 -8.82 9.15 10.28
C GLU A 45 -7.84 10.33 10.22
#